data_AF-A0A7X9FDR7-F1
#
_entry.id   AF-A0A7X9FDR7-F1
#
_cell.length_a   1.000
_cell.length_b   1.000
_cell.length_c   1.000
_cell.angle_alpha   90.00
_cell.angle_beta   90.00
_cell.angle_gamma   90.00
#
_symmetry.space_group_name_H-M   'P 1'
#
loop_
_entity.id
_entity.type
_entity.pdbx_description
1 polymer ?
#
loop_
_entity_poly.entity_id
_entity_poly.type
_entity_poly.pdbx_seq_one_letter_code
_entity_poly.pdbx_strand_id
1 'polypeptide(L)'
;AGISPAAAENRPIQLALFAPIQIFPEGDAISGIRLSLIYGKNTTVTGVDWGLVNHNTIGQSVGWQAGLVGLVEGDFMGWQDNFVNVVKGDFEGLQWGFVNSANHAGGLQLGFVNYARTLNGLQIGLVNIIKQGGAFPVFPIVNWSF
;
A
#
# COMPACT_ATOMS: atom_id res chain seq x y z
N ALA A 1 -9.86 -19.65 -23.68
CA ALA A 1 -11.09 -19.01 -23.18
C ALA A 1 -10.66 -17.87 -22.28
N GLY A 2 -10.71 -16.64 -22.79
CA GLY A 2 -10.36 -15.46 -22.00
C GLY A 2 -11.37 -15.27 -20.89
N ILE A 3 -10.88 -15.12 -19.66
CA ILE A 3 -11.73 -14.76 -18.53
C ILE A 3 -12.16 -13.32 -18.82
N SER A 4 -13.41 -13.16 -19.27
CA SER A 4 -14.06 -11.86 -19.31
C SER A 4 -13.92 -11.23 -17.93
N PRO A 5 -13.46 -9.97 -17.78
CA PRO A 5 -13.56 -9.30 -16.50
C PRO A 5 -15.05 -9.28 -16.18
N ALA A 6 -15.47 -10.09 -15.20
CA ALA A 6 -16.76 -9.91 -14.57
C ALA A 6 -16.81 -8.43 -14.21
N ALA A 7 -17.79 -7.71 -14.78
CA ALA A 7 -17.98 -6.30 -14.52
C ALA A 7 -17.81 -6.09 -13.01
N ALA A 8 -16.77 -5.35 -12.62
CA ALA A 8 -16.49 -5.09 -11.22
C ALA A 8 -17.79 -4.53 -10.64
N GLU A 9 -18.44 -5.30 -9.77
CA GLU A 9 -19.68 -4.88 -9.14
C GLU A 9 -19.35 -3.55 -8.45
N ASN A 10 -19.98 -2.47 -8.91
CA ASN A 10 -19.58 -1.14 -8.52
C ASN A 10 -19.95 -0.95 -7.04
N ARG A 11 -18.95 -1.07 -6.17
CA ARG A 11 -19.05 -0.92 -4.71
C ARG A 11 -18.41 0.42 -4.34
N PRO A 12 -19.18 1.52 -4.38
CA PRO A 12 -18.62 2.87 -4.24
C PRO A 12 -18.26 3.25 -2.81
N ILE A 13 -18.84 2.57 -1.81
CA ILE A 13 -18.64 2.87 -0.40
C ILE A 13 -18.49 1.55 0.35
N GLN A 14 -17.45 1.40 1.16
CA GLN A 14 -17.21 0.30 2.09
C GLN A 14 -17.09 0.88 3.51
N LEU A 15 -17.80 0.30 4.46
CA LEU A 15 -17.69 0.59 5.89
C LEU A 15 -17.34 -0.70 6.63
N ALA A 16 -16.30 -0.67 7.44
CA ALA A 16 -15.84 -1.79 8.25
C ALA A 16 -15.67 -1.36 9.71
N LEU A 17 -16.19 -2.15 10.65
CA LEU A 17 -15.83 -2.01 12.05
C LEU A 17 -14.52 -2.77 12.29
N PHE A 18 -14.55 -4.09 12.19
CA PHE A 18 -13.39 -4.98 12.12
C PHE A 18 -13.76 -6.17 11.23
N ALA A 19 -12.90 -6.60 10.30
CA ALA A 19 -13.23 -7.76 9.46
C ALA A 19 -13.47 -9.02 10.31
N PRO A 20 -14.55 -9.79 10.05
CA PRO A 20 -15.43 -9.70 8.88
C PRO A 20 -16.70 -8.83 9.05
N ILE A 21 -16.83 -8.03 10.11
CA ILE A 21 -17.95 -7.08 10.30
C ILE A 21 -17.74 -5.84 9.41
N GLN A 22 -18.24 -5.94 8.17
CA GLN A 22 -18.17 -4.92 7.12
C GLN A 22 -19.32 -5.08 6.11
N ILE A 23 -19.66 -4.04 5.35
CA ILE A 23 -20.84 -4.07 4.45
C ILE A 23 -20.64 -4.98 3.22
N PHE A 24 -19.42 -5.08 2.69
CA PHE A 24 -19.04 -6.01 1.63
C PHE A 24 -17.99 -7.01 2.13
N PRO A 25 -18.16 -8.32 1.88
CA PRO A 25 -17.19 -9.37 2.23
C PRO A 25 -15.73 -9.11 1.84
N GLU A 26 -14.79 -9.83 2.45
CA GLU A 26 -13.34 -9.63 2.23
C GLU A 26 -12.86 -9.94 0.80
N GLY A 27 -13.59 -10.78 0.07
CA GLY A 27 -13.30 -11.15 -1.32
C GLY A 27 -13.69 -10.07 -2.34
N ASP A 28 -14.26 -8.97 -1.86
CA ASP A 28 -14.84 -7.93 -2.70
C ASP A 28 -13.85 -6.80 -2.95
N ALA A 29 -13.78 -6.35 -4.21
CA ALA A 29 -13.07 -5.13 -4.59
C ALA A 29 -13.96 -3.92 -4.31
N ILE A 30 -13.35 -2.81 -3.89
CA ILE A 30 -14.02 -1.53 -3.63
C ILE A 30 -13.55 -0.50 -4.66
N SER A 31 -14.48 0.22 -5.26
CA SER A 31 -14.20 1.27 -6.26
C SER A 31 -14.84 2.57 -5.81
N GLY A 32 -14.18 3.27 -4.89
CA GLY A 32 -14.65 4.50 -4.29
C GLY A 32 -13.98 4.74 -2.94
N ILE A 33 -14.75 4.72 -1.86
CA ILE A 33 -14.25 5.02 -0.52
C ILE A 33 -14.39 3.79 0.38
N ARG A 34 -13.31 3.38 1.04
CA ARG A 34 -13.35 2.48 2.19
C ARG A 34 -13.04 3.25 3.47
N LEU A 35 -13.92 3.13 4.45
CA LEU A 35 -13.76 3.65 5.81
C LEU A 35 -13.71 2.48 6.80
N SER A 36 -12.56 2.26 7.42
CA SER A 36 -12.31 1.17 8.37
C SER A 36 -12.09 1.73 9.77
N LEU A 37 -13.06 1.55 10.69
CA LEU A 37 -12.95 2.07 12.05
C LEU A 37 -11.80 1.40 12.82
N ILE A 38 -11.65 0.08 12.69
CA ILE A 38 -10.57 -0.69 13.35
C ILE A 38 -9.80 -1.50 12.31
N TYR A 39 -10.49 -2.33 11.54
CA TYR A 39 -9.84 -3.22 10.57
C TYR A 39 -10.72 -3.48 9.35
N GLY A 40 -10.30 -3.00 8.19
CA GLY A 40 -10.96 -3.26 6.91
C GLY A 40 -10.12 -4.20 6.05
N LYS A 41 -10.80 -5.14 5.39
CA LYS A 41 -10.13 -6.12 4.53
C LYS A 41 -10.93 -6.34 3.24
N ASN A 42 -10.30 -6.14 2.11
CA ASN A 42 -10.87 -6.29 0.77
C ASN A 42 -9.79 -6.81 -0.19
N THR A 43 -10.15 -7.19 -1.41
CA THR A 43 -9.17 -7.59 -2.43
C THR A 43 -8.37 -6.37 -2.88
N THR A 44 -9.04 -5.38 -3.47
CA THR A 44 -8.47 -4.10 -3.86
C THR A 44 -9.33 -2.93 -3.39
N VAL A 45 -8.71 -1.76 -3.27
CA VAL A 45 -9.40 -0.49 -3.17
C VAL A 45 -8.87 0.44 -4.27
N THR A 46 -9.78 0.93 -5.11
CA THR A 46 -9.51 2.01 -6.07
C THR A 46 -10.23 3.27 -5.59
N GLY A 47 -9.48 4.30 -5.18
CA GLY A 47 -10.01 5.56 -4.64
C GLY A 47 -9.38 5.94 -3.29
N VAL A 48 -10.20 6.01 -2.24
CA VAL A 48 -9.77 6.38 -0.88
C VAL A 48 -9.91 5.19 0.05
N ASP A 49 -8.84 4.88 0.77
CA ASP A 49 -8.76 3.77 1.70
C ASP A 49 -8.29 4.25 3.07
N TRP A 50 -9.23 4.60 3.95
CA TRP A 50 -8.92 5.23 5.24
C TRP A 50 -9.32 4.34 6.40
N GLY A 51 -8.46 4.25 7.42
CA GLY A 51 -8.79 3.52 8.63
C GLY A 51 -7.62 3.20 9.54
N LEU A 52 -7.87 2.61 10.72
CA LEU A 52 -6.78 2.21 11.62
C LEU A 52 -5.91 1.13 10.97
N VAL A 53 -6.51 0.05 10.48
CA VAL A 53 -5.83 -1.00 9.73
C VAL A 53 -6.54 -1.22 8.39
N ASN A 54 -5.84 -0.96 7.30
CA ASN A 54 -6.30 -1.14 5.93
C ASN A 54 -5.56 -2.33 5.31
N HIS A 55 -6.28 -3.36 4.87
CA HIS A 55 -5.69 -4.57 4.30
C HIS A 55 -6.28 -4.88 2.92
N ASN A 56 -5.42 -4.88 1.90
CA ASN A 56 -5.73 -5.24 0.51
C ASN A 56 -4.99 -6.53 0.16
N THR A 57 -5.72 -7.60 -0.17
CA THR A 57 -5.19 -8.97 -0.15
C THR A 57 -4.61 -9.45 -1.48
N ILE A 58 -5.10 -8.95 -2.62
CA ILE A 58 -4.64 -9.40 -3.95
C ILE A 58 -4.90 -8.32 -5.00
N GLY A 59 -4.21 -8.40 -6.14
CA GLY A 59 -4.38 -7.47 -7.25
C GLY A 59 -3.75 -6.10 -6.98
N GLN A 60 -4.14 -5.10 -7.76
CA GLN A 60 -3.61 -3.74 -7.67
C GLN A 60 -4.63 -2.80 -7.02
N SER A 61 -4.22 -2.16 -5.93
CA SER A 61 -4.96 -1.05 -5.31
C SER A 61 -4.42 0.28 -5.84
N VAL A 62 -5.31 1.24 -6.08
CA VAL A 62 -4.95 2.52 -6.70
C VAL A 62 -5.57 3.69 -5.94
N GLY A 63 -4.79 4.66 -5.51
CA GLY A 63 -5.30 5.90 -4.94
C GLY A 63 -4.61 6.33 -3.66
N TRP A 64 -5.39 6.84 -2.69
CA TRP A 64 -4.88 7.31 -1.40
C TRP A 64 -5.27 6.34 -0.29
N GLN A 65 -4.28 5.80 0.40
CA GLN A 65 -4.48 4.94 1.57
C GLN A 65 -3.86 5.60 2.80
N ALA A 66 -4.63 5.79 3.88
CA ALA A 66 -4.14 6.44 5.09
C ALA A 66 -4.66 5.82 6.39
N GLY A 67 -3.85 5.88 7.45
CA GLY A 67 -4.15 5.12 8.66
C GLY A 67 -3.02 4.92 9.66
N LEU A 68 -3.19 3.94 10.55
CA LEU A 68 -2.11 3.48 11.42
C LEU A 68 -1.27 2.41 10.72
N VAL A 69 -1.92 1.42 10.09
CA VAL A 69 -1.24 0.32 9.38
C VAL A 69 -1.88 0.10 8.01
N GLY A 70 -1.09 0.25 6.96
CA GLY A 70 -1.45 -0.10 5.59
C GLY A 70 -0.76 -1.41 5.17
N LEU A 71 -1.55 -2.44 4.86
CA LEU A 71 -1.07 -3.74 4.40
C LEU A 71 -1.60 -4.00 2.99
N VAL A 72 -0.72 -4.06 2.00
CA VAL A 72 -1.05 -4.43 0.63
C VAL A 72 -0.26 -5.66 0.26
N GLU A 73 -0.93 -6.79 0.09
CA GLU A 73 -0.28 -8.04 -0.26
C GLU A 73 0.01 -8.16 -1.77
N GLY A 74 -0.76 -7.45 -2.59
CA GLY A 74 -0.50 -7.26 -4.02
C GLY A 74 0.26 -5.97 -4.30
N ASP A 75 -0.19 -5.25 -5.32
CA ASP A 75 0.44 -4.03 -5.81
C ASP A 75 -0.31 -2.78 -5.34
N PHE A 76 0.41 -1.68 -5.21
CA PHE A 76 -0.16 -0.38 -4.84
C PHE A 76 0.38 0.74 -5.72
N MET A 77 -0.52 1.56 -6.26
CA MET A 77 -0.17 2.76 -7.01
C MET A 77 -0.84 3.99 -6.40
N GLY A 78 -0.06 4.99 -5.99
CA GLY A 78 -0.59 6.27 -5.49
C GLY A 78 0.11 6.77 -4.23
N TRP A 79 -0.67 7.25 -3.26
CA TRP A 79 -0.16 7.80 -2.00
C TRP A 79 -0.54 6.91 -0.81
N GLN A 80 0.46 6.35 -0.14
CA GLN A 80 0.31 5.54 1.06
C GLN A 80 0.84 6.32 2.29
N ASP A 81 -0.06 6.76 3.17
CA ASP A 81 0.17 7.62 4.34
C ASP A 81 -0.31 6.91 5.62
N ASN A 82 0.38 5.84 6.01
CA ASN A 82 0.14 5.17 7.29
C ASN A 82 1.36 5.29 8.20
N PHE A 83 1.18 5.18 9.51
CA PHE A 83 2.32 5.10 10.43
C PHE A 83 3.25 3.92 10.08
N VAL A 84 2.68 2.79 9.64
CA VAL A 84 3.40 1.66 9.04
C VAL A 84 2.79 1.31 7.68
N ASN A 85 3.59 1.38 6.61
CA ASN A 85 3.22 1.00 5.26
C ASN A 85 3.95 -0.28 4.84
N VAL A 86 3.21 -1.28 4.38
CA VAL A 86 3.75 -2.53 3.84
C VAL A 86 3.10 -2.87 2.51
N VAL A 87 3.91 -2.99 1.46
CA VAL A 87 3.51 -3.49 0.14
C VAL A 87 4.37 -4.72 -0.19
N LYS A 88 3.74 -5.90 -0.31
CA LYS A 88 4.47 -7.14 -0.61
C LYS A 88 4.75 -7.32 -2.12
N GLY A 89 3.98 -6.67 -2.98
CA GLY A 89 4.20 -6.59 -4.42
C GLY A 89 4.94 -5.33 -4.84
N ASP A 90 4.48 -4.74 -5.93
CA ASP A 90 5.06 -3.53 -6.51
C ASP A 90 4.37 -2.28 -5.95
N PHE A 91 5.18 -1.34 -5.47
CA PHE A 91 4.74 -0.04 -5.03
C PHE A 91 5.18 1.02 -6.03
N GLU A 92 4.27 1.88 -6.49
CA GLU A 92 4.56 3.03 -7.35
C GLU A 92 3.90 4.30 -6.78
N GLY A 93 4.71 5.30 -6.39
CA GLY A 93 4.21 6.61 -5.98
C GLY A 93 4.89 7.19 -4.74
N LEU A 94 4.08 7.67 -3.78
CA LEU A 94 4.55 8.29 -2.53
C LEU A 94 4.19 7.44 -1.30
N GLN A 95 5.20 6.98 -0.56
CA GLN A 95 5.04 6.32 0.73
C GLN A 95 5.50 7.27 1.83
N TRP A 96 4.63 7.60 2.77
CA TRP A 96 4.95 8.40 3.95
C TRP A 96 4.51 7.66 5.22
N GLY A 97 5.41 7.54 6.18
CA GLY A 97 5.13 6.81 7.42
C GLY A 97 6.34 6.76 8.35
N PHE A 98 6.17 6.21 9.56
CA PHE A 98 7.32 5.93 10.42
C PHE A 98 8.16 4.78 9.84
N VAL A 99 7.49 3.75 9.30
CA VAL A 99 8.11 2.65 8.57
C VAL A 99 7.45 2.49 7.20
N ASN A 100 8.28 2.46 6.16
CA ASN A 100 7.86 2.10 4.80
C ASN A 100 8.59 0.84 4.35
N SER A 101 7.86 -0.14 3.84
CA SER A 101 8.41 -1.37 3.29
C SER A 101 7.70 -1.72 1.99
N ALA A 102 8.46 -1.88 0.92
CA ALA A 102 7.98 -2.42 -0.35
C ALA A 102 8.90 -3.53 -0.85
N ASN A 103 8.38 -4.46 -1.65
CA ASN A 103 9.24 -5.43 -2.31
C ASN A 103 9.96 -4.74 -3.47
N HIS A 104 9.23 -4.24 -4.46
CA HIS A 104 9.79 -3.36 -5.49
C HIS A 104 9.19 -1.97 -5.27
N ALA A 105 10.04 -0.98 -5.00
CA ALA A 105 9.62 0.40 -4.78
C ALA A 105 9.96 1.27 -5.98
N GLY A 106 8.95 1.96 -6.52
CA GLY A 106 9.08 3.01 -7.50
C GLY A 106 8.56 4.34 -6.94
N GLY A 107 9.32 5.42 -7.10
CA GLY A 107 8.97 6.75 -6.60
C GLY A 107 9.67 7.14 -5.30
N LEU A 108 8.93 7.62 -4.30
CA LEU A 108 9.48 8.26 -3.09
C LEU A 108 9.01 7.57 -1.80
N GLN A 109 9.94 7.11 -0.96
CA GLN A 109 9.66 6.67 0.41
C GLN A 109 10.21 7.68 1.42
N LEU A 110 9.33 8.24 2.27
CA LEU A 110 9.64 9.20 3.32
C LEU A 110 9.29 8.60 4.67
N GLY A 111 10.27 8.38 5.53
CA GLY A 111 9.99 7.82 6.84
C GLY A 111 11.18 7.75 7.78
N PHE A 112 11.00 7.22 8.98
CA PHE A 112 12.13 6.99 9.88
C PHE A 112 12.97 5.81 9.40
N VAL A 113 12.28 4.75 8.95
CA VAL A 113 12.86 3.57 8.30
C VAL A 113 12.20 3.36 6.95
N ASN A 114 13.01 3.27 5.90
CA ASN A 114 12.58 2.87 4.56
C ASN A 114 13.27 1.57 4.15
N TYR A 115 12.51 0.66 3.56
CA TYR A 115 13.00 -0.60 3.04
C TYR A 115 12.40 -0.86 1.65
N ALA A 116 13.26 -1.23 0.72
CA ALA A 116 12.90 -1.79 -0.56
C ALA A 116 13.80 -2.99 -0.88
N ARG A 117 13.27 -4.07 -1.47
CA ARG A 117 14.14 -5.11 -2.04
C ARG A 117 14.90 -4.54 -3.23
N THR A 118 14.19 -3.87 -4.13
CA THR A 118 14.76 -3.09 -5.24
C THR A 118 14.10 -1.72 -5.25
N LEU A 119 14.84 -0.70 -5.69
CA LEU A 119 14.34 0.67 -5.77
C LEU A 119 14.55 1.24 -7.19
N ASN A 120 13.52 1.90 -7.71
CA ASN A 120 13.61 2.88 -8.80
C ASN A 120 13.06 4.22 -8.28
N GLY A 121 13.92 5.04 -7.67
CA GLY A 121 13.52 6.28 -7.01
C GLY A 121 14.39 6.65 -5.83
N LEU A 122 13.75 7.24 -4.81
CA LEU A 122 14.40 7.89 -3.68
C LEU A 122 13.79 7.43 -2.35
N GLN A 123 14.64 7.21 -1.35
CA GLN A 123 14.28 7.02 0.05
C GLN A 123 14.86 8.17 0.87
N ILE A 124 14.09 8.76 1.77
CA ILE A 124 14.55 9.76 2.73
C ILE A 124 14.11 9.34 4.13
N GLY A 125 15.08 9.19 5.03
CA GLY A 125 14.84 8.68 6.37
C GLY A 125 16.10 8.43 7.17
N LEU A 126 15.99 8.17 8.48
CA LEU A 126 17.16 7.89 9.30
C LEU A 126 17.86 6.60 8.88
N VAL A 127 17.09 5.59 8.46
CA VAL A 127 17.59 4.31 7.96
C VAL A 127 16.93 4.00 6.63
N ASN A 128 17.71 3.92 5.55
CA ASN A 128 17.22 3.61 4.21
C ASN A 128 17.91 2.35 3.69
N ILE A 129 17.13 1.33 3.34
CA ILE A 129 17.62 0.01 2.96
C ILE A 129 17.18 -0.31 1.53
N ILE A 130 18.14 -0.62 0.67
CA ILE A 130 17.92 -1.14 -0.68
C ILE A 130 18.67 -2.46 -0.80
N LYS A 131 17.95 -3.57 -0.77
CA LYS A 131 18.58 -4.90 -0.66
C LYS A 131 19.34 -5.32 -1.92
N GLN A 132 18.88 -4.90 -3.08
CA GLN A 132 19.42 -5.28 -4.39
C GLN A 132 19.44 -4.07 -5.32
N GLY A 133 20.56 -3.85 -6.01
CA GLY A 133 20.72 -2.76 -6.99
C GLY A 133 20.99 -1.37 -6.41
N GLY A 134 20.85 -1.16 -5.09
CA GLY A 134 21.19 0.11 -4.46
C GLY A 134 22.69 0.38 -4.45
N ALA A 135 23.07 1.66 -4.53
CA ALA A 135 24.47 2.09 -4.43
C ALA A 135 25.10 1.63 -3.09
N PHE A 136 24.30 1.65 -2.01
CA PHE A 136 24.65 1.14 -0.69
C PHE A 136 23.47 0.35 -0.10
N PRO A 137 23.69 -0.85 0.48
CA PRO A 137 22.62 -1.65 1.08
C PRO A 137 21.87 -0.93 2.20
N VAL A 138 22.56 -0.08 2.97
CA VAL A 138 21.99 0.78 4.02
C VAL A 138 22.66 2.16 3.92
N PHE A 139 21.88 3.23 3.90
CA PHE A 139 22.41 4.60 3.94
C PHE A 139 21.57 5.50 4.85
N PRO A 140 22.21 6.34 5.69
CA PRO A 140 21.50 7.28 6.54
C PRO A 140 20.99 8.48 5.72
N ILE A 141 19.89 9.08 6.18
CA ILE A 141 19.28 10.31 5.64
C ILE A 141 18.66 10.14 4.25
N VAL A 142 19.38 9.62 3.26
CA VAL A 142 18.88 9.48 1.87
C VAL A 142 19.47 8.27 1.16
N ASN A 143 18.71 7.54 0.34
CA ASN A 143 19.24 6.48 -0.53
C ASN A 143 18.48 6.47 -1.86
N TRP A 144 19.12 6.08 -2.97
CA TRP A 144 18.52 6.18 -4.30
C TRP A 144 19.01 5.07 -5.24
N SER A 145 18.25 4.83 -6.31
CA SER A 145 18.58 3.90 -7.39
C SER A 145 17.71 4.25 -8.59
N PHE A 146 18.30 4.34 -9.79
CA PHE A 146 17.61 4.74 -11.02
C PHE A 146 17.98 3.79 -12.17
#